data_AF-A0AAJ2YF27-F1
#
_entry.id   AF-A0AAJ2YF27-F1
#
_cell.length_a   1.000
_cell.length_b   1.000
_cell.length_c   1.000
_cell.angle_alpha   90.00
_cell.angle_beta   90.00
_cell.angle_gamma   90.00
#
_symmetry.space_group_name_H-M   'P 1'
#
loop_
_entity.id
_entity.type
_entity.pdbx_description
1 polymer ?
#
loop_
_entity_poly.entity_id
_entity_poly.type
_entity_poly.pdbx_seq_one_letter_code
_entity_poly.pdbx_strand_id
1 'polypeptide(L)'
;MRSLRRRTGEAVGLLLVFTIVGFSRVWPPKWMLRRIAASAEVRAERESAAEKLLARVREIEAGVPWLRPLDVVIRDDCVDVRGHHISLFGAGPSKKSMTCRMSAFIVFSPERDPEDAVAEIHRTFPPPDRLSPVGISESLHWDTAERKVALEGAHDALWARLTRRHGEKSLGQLRQENGALCVWALRGQPYFTVV
;
A
#
# COMPACT_ATOMS: atom_id res chain seq x y z
N MET A 1 -35.71 -8.73 -2.42
CA MET A 1 -35.06 -8.93 -1.10
C MET A 1 -34.21 -10.19 -1.14
N ARG A 2 -32.88 -10.05 -1.27
CA ARG A 2 -31.91 -11.12 -0.98
C ARG A 2 -30.69 -10.46 -0.34
N SER A 3 -30.58 -10.61 0.98
CA SER A 3 -29.47 -10.12 1.78
C SER A 3 -28.22 -10.94 1.47
N LEU A 4 -27.26 -10.34 0.76
CA LEU A 4 -25.90 -10.85 0.66
C LEU A 4 -25.15 -10.53 1.95
N ARG A 5 -25.53 -11.25 3.01
CA ARG A 5 -24.71 -11.46 4.19
C ARG A 5 -23.58 -12.40 3.77
N ARG A 6 -22.40 -11.86 3.44
CA ARG A 6 -21.22 -12.71 3.18
C ARG A 6 -19.92 -12.09 3.70
N ARG A 7 -19.49 -12.64 4.83
CA ARG A 7 -18.10 -12.89 5.24
C ARG A 7 -17.14 -11.71 5.14
N THR A 8 -17.15 -10.88 6.18
CA THR A 8 -15.91 -10.36 6.78
C THR A 8 -15.16 -11.52 7.43
N GLY A 9 -14.62 -12.41 6.60
CA GLY A 9 -13.70 -13.46 7.03
C GLY A 9 -12.30 -12.89 7.01
N GLU A 10 -11.72 -12.75 8.18
CA GLU A 10 -10.32 -12.41 8.45
C GLU A 10 -9.37 -13.17 7.53
N ALA A 11 -8.79 -12.48 6.55
CA ALA A 11 -7.58 -12.92 5.85
C ALA A 11 -6.98 -11.72 5.12
N VAL A 12 -6.51 -10.72 5.85
CA VAL A 12 -5.63 -9.70 5.28
C VAL A 12 -4.27 -10.38 5.03
N GLY A 13 -4.19 -11.14 3.94
CA GLY A 13 -2.95 -11.79 3.52
C GLY A 13 -1.95 -10.71 3.14
N LEU A 14 -1.02 -10.40 4.03
CA LEU A 14 0.05 -9.44 3.82
C LEU A 14 0.90 -9.89 2.63
N LEU A 15 1.01 -9.08 1.58
CA LEU A 15 1.93 -9.37 0.47
C LEU A 15 3.29 -8.72 0.76
N LEU A 16 4.31 -9.55 0.96
CA LEU A 16 5.70 -9.13 1.06
C LEU A 16 6.32 -9.10 -0.34
N VAL A 17 6.70 -7.91 -0.83
CA VAL A 17 7.39 -7.76 -2.12
C VAL A 17 8.75 -7.11 -1.89
N PHE A 18 9.81 -7.82 -2.28
CA PHE A 18 11.18 -7.31 -2.23
C PHE A 18 11.59 -6.82 -3.62
N THR A 19 11.73 -5.50 -3.80
CA THR A 19 12.21 -4.93 -5.07
C THR A 19 13.73 -4.75 -4.99
N ILE A 20 14.48 -5.48 -5.83
CA ILE A 20 15.95 -5.46 -5.87
C ILE A 20 16.37 -4.69 -7.13
N VAL A 21 16.92 -3.49 -6.99
CA VAL A 21 17.50 -2.72 -8.10
C VAL A 21 19.01 -3.00 -8.15
N GLY A 22 19.49 -3.59 -9.25
CA GLY A 22 20.81 -4.19 -9.34
C GLY A 22 21.93 -3.23 -9.73
N PHE A 23 23.01 -3.24 -8.93
CA PHE A 23 24.40 -3.00 -9.38
C PHE A 23 25.33 -3.96 -8.63
N SER A 24 26.16 -4.67 -9.39
CA SER A 24 26.85 -5.90 -9.00
C SER A 24 28.07 -5.67 -8.09
N ARG A 25 28.21 -6.51 -7.05
CA ARG A 25 29.43 -6.89 -6.26
C ARG A 25 29.55 -6.50 -4.77
N VAL A 26 28.62 -5.79 -4.14
CA VAL A 26 28.68 -5.46 -2.68
C VAL A 26 27.42 -5.87 -1.92
N TRP A 27 26.69 -6.88 -2.40
CA TRP A 27 25.37 -7.21 -1.84
C TRP A 27 25.43 -8.45 -0.94
N PRO A 28 24.86 -8.40 0.27
CA PRO A 28 24.66 -9.59 1.09
C PRO A 28 23.71 -10.56 0.36
N PRO A 29 23.90 -11.86 0.56
CA PRO A 29 23.10 -12.85 -0.14
C PRO A 29 21.62 -12.76 0.26
N LYS A 30 20.71 -13.01 -0.70
CA LYS A 30 19.25 -12.90 -0.53
C LYS A 30 18.69 -13.61 0.71
N TRP A 31 19.30 -14.71 1.13
CA TRP A 31 18.86 -15.46 2.33
C TRP A 31 19.09 -14.66 3.63
N MET A 32 20.12 -13.82 3.69
CA MET A 32 20.42 -12.98 4.85
C MET A 32 19.41 -11.83 4.96
N LEU A 33 19.06 -11.21 3.84
CA LEU A 33 17.98 -10.21 3.76
C LEU A 33 16.64 -10.80 4.21
N ARG A 34 16.31 -12.02 3.77
CA ARG A 34 15.11 -12.74 4.24
C ARG A 34 15.12 -13.01 5.73
N ARG A 35 16.28 -13.34 6.31
CA ARG A 35 16.40 -13.60 7.75
C ARG A 35 16.15 -12.33 8.56
N ILE A 36 16.74 -11.20 8.15
CA ILE A 36 16.53 -9.91 8.82
C ILE A 36 15.07 -9.47 8.68
N ALA A 37 14.49 -9.60 7.48
CA ALA A 37 13.07 -9.34 7.26
C ALA A 37 12.15 -10.22 8.12
N ALA A 38 12.62 -11.35 8.66
CA ALA A 38 11.83 -12.28 9.46
C ALA A 38 12.17 -12.26 10.96
N SER A 39 13.03 -11.33 11.42
CA SER A 39 13.38 -11.21 12.83
C SER A 39 12.19 -10.74 13.69
N ALA A 40 12.24 -11.02 15.00
CA ALA A 40 11.16 -10.68 15.91
C ALA A 40 10.94 -9.16 16.05
N GLU A 41 12.02 -8.38 16.05
CA GLU A 41 11.97 -6.91 16.09
C GLU A 41 11.28 -6.35 14.84
N VAL A 42 11.66 -6.83 13.66
CA VAL A 42 11.05 -6.43 12.39
C VAL A 42 9.60 -6.88 12.30
N ARG A 43 9.27 -8.04 12.87
CA ARG A 43 7.87 -8.50 12.96
C ARG A 43 7.03 -7.57 13.83
N ALA A 44 7.51 -7.14 14.99
CA ALA A 44 6.77 -6.23 15.87
C ALA A 44 6.53 -4.85 15.21
N GLU A 45 7.54 -4.29 14.54
CA GLU A 45 7.38 -3.03 13.80
C GLU A 45 6.38 -3.17 12.64
N ARG A 46 6.41 -4.30 11.92
CA ARG A 46 5.46 -4.61 10.85
C ARG A 46 4.03 -4.72 11.34
N GLU A 47 3.83 -5.45 12.43
CA GLU A 47 2.51 -5.64 13.04
C GLU A 47 1.95 -4.29 13.49
N SER A 48 2.75 -3.48 14.19
CA SER A 48 2.35 -2.12 14.59
C SER A 48 2.03 -1.22 13.39
N ALA A 49 2.84 -1.25 12.33
CA ALA A 49 2.59 -0.48 11.12
C ALA A 49 1.31 -0.93 10.39
N ALA A 50 1.07 -2.24 10.33
CA ALA A 50 -0.15 -2.81 9.75
C ALA A 50 -1.39 -2.45 10.57
N GLU A 51 -1.32 -2.49 11.90
CA GLU A 51 -2.41 -2.09 12.80
C GLU A 51 -2.78 -0.61 12.60
N LYS A 52 -1.79 0.29 12.53
CA LYS A 52 -2.04 1.72 12.27
C LYS A 52 -2.74 1.95 10.93
N LEU A 53 -2.30 1.24 9.88
CA LEU A 53 -2.94 1.34 8.56
C LEU A 53 -4.35 0.76 8.56
N LEU A 54 -4.57 -0.38 9.22
CA LEU A 54 -5.90 -0.99 9.34
C LEU A 54 -6.86 -0.11 10.14
N ALA A 55 -6.40 0.49 11.23
CA ALA A 55 -7.18 1.46 11.99
C ALA A 55 -7.59 2.62 11.09
N ARG A 56 -6.65 3.15 10.29
CA ARG A 56 -6.95 4.23 9.34
C ARG A 56 -7.93 3.81 8.24
N VAL A 57 -7.83 2.59 7.70
CA VAL A 57 -8.82 2.05 6.75
C VAL A 57 -10.21 2.00 7.39
N ARG A 58 -10.33 1.54 8.64
CA ARG A 58 -11.61 1.47 9.35
C ARG A 58 -12.21 2.85 9.61
N GLU A 59 -11.38 3.84 9.94
CA GLU A 59 -11.81 5.24 10.05
C GLU A 59 -12.38 5.76 8.73
N ILE A 60 -11.71 5.45 7.60
CA ILE A 60 -12.18 5.83 6.26
C ILE A 60 -13.50 5.15 5.93
N GLU A 61 -13.63 3.84 6.17
CA GLU A 61 -14.87 3.10 5.94
C GLU A 61 -16.04 3.64 6.79
N ALA A 62 -15.75 4.09 8.03
CA ALA A 62 -16.75 4.70 8.90
C ALA A 62 -17.11 6.13 8.48
N GLY A 63 -16.14 6.92 8.00
CA GLY A 63 -16.34 8.30 7.58
C GLY A 63 -16.91 8.46 6.17
N VAL A 64 -16.79 7.44 5.31
CA VAL A 64 -17.35 7.42 3.96
C VAL A 64 -18.27 6.19 3.78
N PRO A 65 -19.50 6.19 4.33
CA PRO A 65 -20.34 4.99 4.38
C PRO A 65 -20.76 4.43 3.01
N TRP A 66 -20.73 5.26 1.96
CA TRP A 66 -20.99 4.83 0.58
C TRP A 66 -19.78 4.18 -0.09
N LEU A 67 -18.57 4.33 0.47
CA LEU A 67 -17.37 3.68 -0.05
C LEU A 67 -17.46 2.19 0.23
N ARG A 68 -17.64 1.41 -0.85
CA ARG A 68 -17.60 -0.06 -0.82
C ARG A 68 -16.31 -0.53 -1.47
N PRO A 69 -15.31 -0.99 -0.70
CA PRO A 69 -14.09 -1.50 -1.29
C PRO A 69 -14.38 -2.72 -2.16
N LEU A 70 -13.90 -2.68 -3.39
CA LEU A 70 -13.71 -3.90 -4.19
C LEU A 70 -12.63 -4.76 -3.55
N ASP A 71 -11.57 -4.11 -3.05
CA ASP A 71 -10.52 -4.78 -2.33
C ASP A 71 -9.74 -3.83 -1.41
N VAL A 72 -9.19 -4.40 -0.34
CA VAL A 72 -8.18 -3.75 0.51
C VAL A 72 -6.92 -4.60 0.49
N VAL A 73 -5.80 -3.98 0.13
CA VAL A 73 -4.50 -4.65 0.01
C VAL A 73 -3.49 -4.00 0.92
N ILE A 74 -2.92 -4.79 1.83
CA ILE A 74 -1.75 -4.38 2.63
C ILE A 74 -0.50 -5.01 2.04
N ARG A 75 0.51 -4.16 1.86
CA ARG A 75 1.79 -4.53 1.26
C ARG A 75 2.92 -3.95 2.08
N ASP A 76 3.95 -4.76 2.24
CA ASP A 76 5.20 -4.33 2.84
C ASP A 76 6.30 -4.32 1.78
N ASP A 77 6.81 -3.11 1.53
CA ASP A 77 7.86 -2.86 0.55
C ASP A 77 9.17 -2.68 1.23
N CYS A 78 10.09 -3.62 1.01
CA CYS A 78 11.44 -3.51 1.54
C CYS A 78 12.46 -3.37 0.42
N VAL A 79 13.35 -2.40 0.60
CA VAL A 79 14.52 -2.16 -0.25
C VAL A 79 15.80 -2.31 0.59
N ASP A 80 16.81 -2.93 0.00
CA ASP A 80 18.15 -2.94 0.59
C ASP A 80 18.71 -1.51 0.53
N VAL A 81 19.26 -1.03 1.64
CA VAL A 81 19.88 0.30 1.74
C VAL A 81 21.33 0.25 2.20
N ARG A 82 21.92 -0.94 2.24
CA ARG A 82 23.35 -1.10 2.54
C ARG A 82 24.15 -0.43 1.42
N GLY A 83 25.00 0.52 1.80
CA GLY A 83 25.91 1.19 0.87
C GLY A 83 25.33 2.38 0.07
N HIS A 84 24.07 2.78 0.27
CA HIS A 84 23.53 3.99 -0.37
C HIS A 84 24.00 5.31 0.27
N HIS A 85 24.87 5.24 1.26
CA HIS A 85 25.56 6.39 1.84
C HIS A 85 26.94 6.52 1.17
N ILE A 86 26.98 7.05 -0.05
CA ILE A 86 28.20 7.75 -0.47
C ILE A 86 28.17 9.09 0.28
N SER A 87 28.60 9.05 1.54
CA SER A 87 28.77 10.25 2.35
C SER A 87 29.94 11.04 1.78
N LEU A 88 29.67 11.96 0.83
CA LEU A 88 30.61 13.03 0.48
C LEU A 88 30.93 13.91 1.71
N PHE A 89 30.12 13.82 2.77
CA PHE A 89 30.35 14.42 4.08
C PHE A 89 29.99 13.45 5.21
N GLY A 90 30.99 12.73 5.73
CA GLY A 90 31.16 12.43 7.16
C GLY A 90 30.18 11.52 7.93
N ALA A 91 29.09 10.98 7.37
CA ALA A 91 28.26 10.01 8.10
C ALA A 91 28.86 8.60 8.01
N GLY A 92 29.31 8.06 9.14
CA GLY A 92 29.90 6.71 9.28
C GLY A 92 28.96 5.57 8.86
N PRO A 93 29.43 4.32 8.85
CA PRO A 93 28.70 3.19 8.28
C PRO A 93 27.34 3.02 8.97
N SER A 94 26.25 3.26 8.23
CA SER A 94 24.91 3.03 8.75
C SER A 94 24.75 1.55 9.05
N LYS A 95 24.35 1.19 10.28
CA LYS A 95 23.93 -0.18 10.64
C LYS A 95 22.62 -0.60 9.94
N LYS A 96 22.00 0.27 9.15
CA LYS A 96 20.73 0.03 8.45
C LYS A 96 20.96 -0.91 7.28
N SER A 97 20.21 -1.99 7.27
CA SER A 97 20.37 -3.10 6.35
C SER A 97 19.26 -3.17 5.29
N MET A 98 18.05 -2.75 5.66
CA MET A 98 16.92 -2.58 4.76
C MET A 98 16.05 -1.44 5.27
N THR A 99 15.44 -0.72 4.34
CA THR A 99 14.34 0.20 4.62
C THR A 99 13.07 -0.44 4.11
N CYS A 100 12.09 -0.58 4.99
CA CYS A 100 10.78 -1.11 4.66
C CYS A 100 9.71 -0.04 4.82
N ARG A 101 8.59 -0.18 4.10
CA ARG A 101 7.44 0.70 4.23
C ARG A 101 6.17 -0.11 4.02
N MET A 102 5.34 -0.15 5.06
CA MET A 102 4.00 -0.71 4.98
C MET A 102 3.07 0.28 4.26
N SER A 103 2.26 -0.21 3.34
CA SER A 103 1.24 0.57 2.64
C SER A 103 -0.07 -0.21 2.57
N ALA A 104 -1.19 0.50 2.66
CA ALA A 104 -2.52 -0.03 2.40
C ALA A 104 -3.13 0.65 1.17
N PHE A 105 -3.82 -0.12 0.34
CA PHE A 105 -4.49 0.36 -0.87
C PHE A 105 -5.95 -0.06 -0.79
N ILE A 106 -6.84 0.94 -0.78
CA ILE A 106 -8.28 0.73 -0.85
C ILE A 106 -8.66 0.91 -2.32
N VAL A 107 -9.05 -0.18 -2.98
CA VAL A 107 -9.57 -0.16 -4.34
C VAL A 107 -11.09 -0.17 -4.27
N PHE A 108 -11.74 0.80 -4.89
CA PHE A 108 -13.20 0.93 -4.89
C PHE A 108 -13.70 1.48 -6.22
N SER A 109 -15.00 1.36 -6.45
CA SER A 109 -15.69 2.02 -7.55
C SER A 109 -16.84 2.86 -6.99
N PRO A 110 -16.89 4.18 -7.25
CA PRO A 110 -18.00 5.03 -6.85
C PRO A 110 -19.22 4.83 -7.77
N GLU A 111 -20.43 4.95 -7.23
CA GLU A 111 -21.68 4.91 -8.02
C GLU A 111 -21.90 6.19 -8.85
N ARG A 112 -21.25 7.28 -8.45
CA ARG A 112 -21.28 8.59 -9.10
C ARG A 112 -19.96 8.88 -9.84
N ASP A 113 -19.89 10.04 -10.47
CA ASP A 113 -18.65 10.51 -11.09
C ASP A 113 -17.46 10.44 -10.10
N PRO A 114 -16.30 9.87 -10.51
CA PRO A 114 -15.13 9.75 -9.66
C PRO A 114 -14.62 11.08 -9.11
N GLU A 115 -14.72 12.16 -9.88
CA GLU A 115 -14.26 13.49 -9.46
C GLU A 115 -15.12 14.02 -8.32
N ASP A 116 -16.44 13.87 -8.43
CA ASP A 116 -17.38 14.23 -7.35
C ASP A 116 -17.16 13.37 -6.10
N ALA A 117 -16.91 12.07 -6.28
CA ALA A 117 -16.61 11.15 -5.19
C ALA A 117 -15.33 11.53 -4.44
N VAL A 118 -14.28 11.86 -5.18
CA VAL A 118 -13.00 12.32 -4.64
C VAL A 118 -13.16 13.67 -3.95
N ALA A 119 -13.90 14.60 -4.53
CA ALA A 119 -14.15 15.90 -3.94
C ALA A 119 -14.89 15.79 -2.60
N GLU A 120 -15.89 14.92 -2.48
CA GLU A 120 -16.54 14.66 -1.20
C GLU A 120 -15.58 14.00 -0.20
N ILE A 121 -14.79 13.01 -0.63
CA ILE A 121 -13.77 12.39 0.22
C ILE A 121 -12.82 13.45 0.79
N HIS A 122 -12.33 14.39 -0.04
CA HIS A 122 -11.47 15.47 0.42
C HIS A 122 -12.18 16.48 1.34
N ARG A 123 -13.50 16.63 1.25
CA ARG A 123 -14.25 17.46 2.23
C ARG A 123 -14.35 16.78 3.59
N THR A 124 -14.57 15.47 3.60
CA THR A 124 -14.70 14.67 4.83
C THR A 124 -13.33 14.40 5.47
N PHE A 125 -12.33 14.13 4.64
CA PHE A 125 -10.94 13.89 5.00
C PHE A 125 -10.06 14.89 4.26
N PRO A 126 -9.99 16.14 4.75
CA PRO A 126 -9.10 17.12 4.16
C PRO A 126 -7.67 16.57 4.16
N PRO A 127 -6.96 16.64 3.02
CA PRO A 127 -5.58 16.19 2.95
C PRO A 127 -4.79 16.97 4.01
N PRO A 128 -4.05 16.28 4.88
CA PRO A 128 -3.32 16.97 5.92
C PRO A 128 -2.26 17.88 5.27
N ASP A 129 -2.10 19.11 5.76
CA ASP A 129 -1.07 20.06 5.29
C ASP A 129 0.36 19.50 5.44
N ARG A 130 0.53 18.37 6.16
CA ARG A 130 1.76 17.61 6.45
C ARG A 130 1.42 16.10 6.58
N LEU A 131 2.35 15.26 7.05
CA LEU A 131 2.03 13.87 7.45
C LEU A 131 0.83 13.86 8.43
N SER A 132 -0.09 12.89 8.28
CA SER A 132 -1.13 12.62 9.28
C SER A 132 -0.52 12.50 10.69
N PRO A 133 -1.22 12.83 11.79
CA PRO A 133 -0.73 12.65 13.16
C PRO A 133 -0.16 11.25 13.44
N VAL A 134 -0.61 10.25 12.66
CA VAL A 134 -0.22 8.84 12.77
C VAL A 134 0.98 8.50 11.85
N GLY A 135 1.59 9.49 11.19
CA GLY A 135 2.71 9.31 10.28
C GLY A 135 2.33 8.66 8.93
N ILE A 136 1.05 8.64 8.58
CA ILE A 136 0.55 8.09 7.32
C ILE A 136 0.47 9.21 6.27
N SER A 137 1.02 8.96 5.09
CA SER A 137 0.84 9.78 3.89
C SER A 137 -0.28 9.20 3.05
N GLU A 138 -1.21 10.03 2.60
CA GLU A 138 -2.38 9.61 1.84
C GLU A 138 -2.35 10.20 0.44
N SER A 139 -2.73 9.42 -0.57
CA SER A 139 -2.93 9.91 -1.94
C SER A 139 -4.06 9.16 -2.61
N LEU A 140 -4.96 9.89 -3.26
CA LEU A 140 -6.13 9.34 -3.94
C LEU A 140 -5.97 9.49 -5.45
N HIS A 141 -6.19 8.40 -6.19
CA HIS A 141 -6.05 8.32 -7.64
C HIS A 141 -7.30 7.66 -8.25
N TRP A 142 -7.71 8.05 -9.45
CA TRP A 142 -8.85 7.46 -10.15
C TRP A 142 -8.63 7.41 -11.66
N ASP A 143 -9.41 6.58 -12.34
CA ASP A 143 -9.43 6.54 -13.81
C ASP A 143 -10.04 7.85 -14.32
N THR A 144 -9.32 8.54 -15.22
CA THR A 144 -9.86 9.66 -16.00
C THR A 144 -10.20 9.19 -17.42
N ALA A 145 -10.92 10.02 -18.17
CA ALA A 145 -11.24 9.75 -19.58
C ALA A 145 -9.96 9.52 -20.43
N GLU A 146 -8.86 10.17 -20.06
CA GLU A 146 -7.59 10.13 -20.79
C GLU A 146 -6.57 9.15 -20.18
N ARG A 147 -6.68 8.83 -18.88
CA ARG A 147 -5.66 8.08 -18.15
C ARG A 147 -6.23 7.12 -17.13
N LYS A 148 -5.79 5.86 -17.23
CA LYS A 148 -6.07 4.82 -16.22
C LYS A 148 -5.27 5.08 -14.94
N VAL A 149 -5.81 4.67 -13.78
CA VAL A 149 -5.13 4.80 -12.47
C VAL A 149 -3.67 4.34 -12.56
N ALA A 150 -2.75 5.26 -12.26
CA ALA A 150 -1.33 5.01 -12.18
C ALA A 150 -0.72 5.54 -10.86
N LEU A 151 -0.52 4.67 -9.89
CA LEU A 151 0.32 4.77 -8.69
C LEU A 151 1.84 4.65 -8.98
N GLU A 152 2.67 5.38 -8.25
CA GLU A 152 4.11 5.16 -8.35
C GLU A 152 4.54 3.89 -7.58
N GLY A 153 5.27 2.98 -8.24
CA GLY A 153 5.85 1.76 -7.66
C GLY A 153 4.94 0.52 -7.63
N ALA A 154 5.52 -0.66 -7.93
CA ALA A 154 4.96 -2.02 -8.01
C ALA A 154 3.43 -2.17 -8.12
N HIS A 155 2.87 -1.55 -9.15
CA HIS A 155 1.48 -1.71 -9.59
C HIS A 155 1.07 -3.14 -9.90
N ASP A 156 1.96 -3.89 -10.52
CA ASP A 156 1.61 -5.17 -11.10
C ASP A 156 1.18 -6.15 -10.03
N ALA A 157 1.79 -6.09 -8.83
CA ALA A 157 1.42 -6.95 -7.73
C ALA A 157 0.05 -6.60 -7.12
N LEU A 158 -0.28 -5.30 -7.02
CA LEU A 158 -1.60 -4.85 -6.56
C LEU A 158 -2.68 -5.35 -7.51
N TRP A 159 -2.51 -5.04 -8.81
CA TRP A 159 -3.47 -5.39 -9.83
C TRP A 159 -3.56 -6.90 -10.04
N ALA A 160 -2.44 -7.63 -10.10
CA ALA A 160 -2.46 -9.09 -10.21
C ALA A 160 -3.15 -9.77 -9.03
N ARG A 161 -3.06 -9.20 -7.82
CA ARG A 161 -3.81 -9.71 -6.68
C ARG A 161 -5.31 -9.45 -6.84
N LEU A 162 -5.69 -8.23 -7.22
CA LEU A 162 -7.08 -7.87 -7.45
C LEU A 162 -7.70 -8.77 -8.54
N THR A 163 -7.05 -8.88 -9.70
CA THR A 163 -7.55 -9.72 -10.80
C THR A 163 -7.72 -11.17 -10.35
N ARG A 164 -6.74 -11.77 -9.65
CA ARG A 164 -6.87 -13.13 -9.10
C ARG A 164 -8.06 -13.27 -8.14
N ARG A 165 -8.26 -12.33 -7.22
CA ARG A 165 -9.40 -12.37 -6.28
C ARG A 165 -10.76 -12.29 -6.98
N HIS A 166 -10.80 -11.67 -8.16
CA HIS A 166 -12.01 -11.52 -8.96
C HIS A 166 -12.08 -12.52 -10.13
N GLY A 167 -11.47 -13.70 -9.99
CA GLY A 167 -11.58 -14.79 -10.97
C GLY A 167 -10.73 -14.56 -12.22
N GLU A 168 -9.55 -13.97 -12.06
CA GLU A 168 -8.58 -13.66 -13.12
C GLU A 168 -9.11 -12.70 -14.20
N LYS A 169 -10.19 -11.97 -13.90
CA LYS A 169 -10.69 -10.90 -14.76
C LYS A 169 -9.60 -9.88 -15.02
N SER A 170 -9.44 -9.49 -16.27
CA SER A 170 -8.55 -8.39 -16.64
C SER A 170 -9.01 -7.07 -15.98
N LEU A 171 -8.09 -6.11 -15.81
CA LEU A 171 -8.46 -4.77 -15.35
C LEU A 171 -9.47 -4.08 -16.28
N GLY A 172 -9.51 -4.44 -17.56
CA GLY A 172 -10.52 -3.93 -18.50
C GLY A 172 -11.91 -4.45 -18.18
N GLN A 173 -12.04 -5.74 -17.88
CA GLN A 173 -13.30 -6.36 -17.47
C GLN A 173 -13.79 -5.80 -16.12
N LEU A 174 -12.89 -5.62 -15.16
CA LEU A 174 -13.24 -4.99 -13.87
C LEU A 174 -13.80 -3.58 -14.07
N ARG A 175 -13.25 -2.80 -15.00
CA ARG A 175 -13.80 -1.48 -15.34
C ARG A 175 -15.13 -1.55 -16.05
N GLN A 176 -15.32 -2.49 -16.97
CA GLN A 176 -16.60 -2.66 -17.65
C GLN A 176 -17.72 -3.04 -16.67
N GLU A 177 -17.40 -3.85 -15.66
CA GLU A 177 -18.38 -4.31 -14.68
C GLU A 177 -18.66 -3.27 -13.59
N ASN A 178 -17.65 -2.52 -13.16
CA ASN A 178 -17.75 -1.65 -12.00
C ASN A 178 -17.74 -0.15 -12.35
N GLY A 179 -17.38 0.23 -13.58
CA GLY A 179 -17.14 1.62 -13.97
C GLY A 179 -15.69 2.05 -13.69
N ALA A 180 -15.52 3.34 -13.37
CA ALA A 180 -14.22 3.90 -13.07
C ALA A 180 -13.66 3.35 -11.76
N LEU A 181 -12.38 2.96 -11.77
CA LEU A 181 -11.71 2.48 -10.56
C LEU A 181 -11.02 3.64 -9.86
N CYS A 182 -11.16 3.67 -8.53
CA CYS A 182 -10.44 4.57 -7.64
C CYS A 182 -9.50 3.76 -6.73
N VAL A 183 -8.35 4.34 -6.41
CA VAL A 183 -7.40 3.81 -5.44
C VAL A 183 -7.00 4.89 -4.45
N TRP A 184 -7.33 4.64 -3.18
CA TRP A 184 -6.81 5.40 -2.06
C TRP A 184 -5.58 4.69 -1.50
N ALA A 185 -4.41 5.29 -1.69
CA ALA A 185 -3.14 4.78 -1.17
C ALA A 185 -2.82 5.43 0.17
N LEU A 186 -2.60 4.60 1.18
CA LEU A 186 -2.17 4.96 2.52
C LEU A 186 -0.74 4.41 2.70
N ARG A 187 0.23 5.29 2.84
CA ARG A 187 1.65 4.94 2.96
C ARG A 187 2.11 5.23 4.38
N GLY A 188 2.53 4.20 5.12
CA GLY A 188 3.14 4.37 6.43
C GLY A 188 4.53 5.00 6.37
N GLN A 189 5.11 5.27 7.53
CA GLN A 189 6.49 5.72 7.62
C GLN A 189 7.47 4.60 7.25
N PRO A 190 8.63 4.95 6.67
CA PRO A 190 9.70 3.99 6.50
C PRO A 190 10.23 3.55 7.87
N TYR A 191 10.44 2.25 8.03
CA TYR A 191 11.10 1.66 9.19
C TYR A 191 12.37 0.93 8.75
N PHE A 192 13.37 0.85 9.62
CA PHE A 192 14.70 0.36 9.27
C PHE A 192 14.99 -0.93 10.00
N THR A 193 15.54 -1.89 9.28
CA THR A 193 16.04 -3.12 9.89
C THR A 193 17.56 -3.01 10.06
N VAL A 194 18.06 -3.40 11.23
CA VAL A 194 19.50 -3.49 11.51
C VAL A 194 19.99 -4.92 11.34
N VAL A 195 21.28 -5.10 11.03
CA VAL A 195 21.94 -6.43 11.03
C VAL A 195 22.33 -6.82 12.44
#